data_AF-A0A814D6S7-F1
#
_entry.id   AF-A0A814D6S7-F1
#
_cell.length_a   1.000
_cell.length_b   1.000
_cell.length_c   1.000
_cell.angle_alpha   90.00
_cell.angle_beta   90.00
_cell.angle_gamma   90.00
#
_symmetry.space_group_name_H-M   'P 1'
#
loop_
_entity.id
_entity.type
_entity.pdbx_description
1 polymer ?
#
loop_
_entity_poly.entity_id
_entity_poly.type
_entity_poly.pdbx_seq_one_letter_code
_entity_poly.pdbx_strand_id
1 'polypeptide(L)'
;MSSTGSCFDIGAATSDSLNEFEYRQQQFAAKHNIPIAQLDYLSDAGLLTKFPVKCSESGVAGNGALMRLTPVPLFFYRHPVHAVEYSGFSGMITHGDQKAYDACRYYGALIVAAVQGAEKEELLDNKFYETHLLWFNSIPLAPEIMKIAHGSYKQKGGYDAGIRGKGYIVNALEAALWAFWSEETFEKGALAAVNLGDDTDTTAAIYGQLAGAYYGYKKLPGKWIQHVYANRFLLGLSKWIAYEGEMWQPN
;
A
#
# COMPACT_ATOMS: atom_id res chain seq x y z
N MET A 1 -0.13 -14.54 -9.41
CA MET A 1 0.68 -15.32 -8.42
C MET A 1 1.17 -16.66 -8.99
N SER A 2 2.41 -16.77 -9.46
CA SER A 2 2.98 -18.05 -9.96
C SER A 2 3.87 -18.71 -8.90
N SER A 3 3.52 -19.94 -8.53
CA SER A 3 4.16 -20.80 -7.53
C SER A 3 5.30 -21.65 -8.09
N THR A 4 6.13 -21.12 -9.00
CA THR A 4 7.08 -21.92 -9.80
C THR A 4 8.56 -21.69 -9.48
N GLY A 5 8.93 -20.83 -8.53
CA GLY A 5 10.30 -20.79 -8.00
C GLY A 5 11.39 -20.26 -8.94
N SER A 6 11.04 -19.65 -10.07
CA SER A 6 11.98 -18.98 -10.97
C SER A 6 11.34 -17.72 -11.56
N CYS A 7 11.93 -16.58 -11.23
CA CYS A 7 11.50 -15.18 -11.50
C CYS A 7 10.15 -14.76 -10.91
N PHE A 8 10.20 -14.10 -9.76
CA PHE A 8 9.22 -13.07 -9.41
C PHE A 8 9.40 -11.93 -10.41
N ASP A 9 8.39 -11.64 -11.23
CA ASP A 9 8.30 -10.32 -11.83
C ASP A 9 7.91 -9.34 -10.71
N ILE A 10 8.91 -8.67 -10.14
CA ILE A 10 8.73 -7.62 -9.12
C ILE A 10 8.32 -6.28 -9.73
N GLY A 11 8.15 -6.24 -11.06
CA GLY A 11 7.93 -5.03 -11.84
C GLY A 11 9.23 -4.25 -12.08
N ALA A 12 9.30 -3.58 -13.23
CA ALA A 12 10.46 -2.79 -13.64
C ALA A 12 10.85 -1.73 -12.59
N ALA A 13 9.87 -0.97 -12.09
CA ALA A 13 10.11 0.08 -11.09
C ALA A 13 10.74 -0.46 -9.79
N THR A 14 10.30 -1.61 -9.30
CA THR A 14 10.88 -2.24 -8.10
C THR A 14 12.28 -2.76 -8.41
N SER A 15 12.47 -3.40 -9.56
CA SER A 15 13.79 -3.90 -9.99
C SER A 15 14.80 -2.77 -10.10
N ASP A 16 14.45 -1.66 -10.76
CA ASP A 16 15.29 -0.48 -10.90
C ASP A 16 15.64 0.12 -9.53
N SER A 17 14.67 0.16 -8.62
CA SER A 17 14.89 0.65 -7.26
C SER A 17 15.83 -0.23 -6.45
N LEU A 18 15.78 -1.56 -6.61
CA LEU A 18 16.70 -2.48 -5.95
C LEU A 18 18.11 -2.33 -6.49
N ASN A 19 18.26 -2.19 -7.81
CA ASN A 19 19.56 -1.94 -8.44
C ASN A 19 20.17 -0.62 -7.96
N GLU A 20 19.35 0.44 -7.90
CA GLU A 20 19.79 1.75 -7.40
C GLU A 20 20.12 1.70 -5.89
N PHE A 21 19.35 0.94 -5.10
CA PHE A 21 19.65 0.72 -3.68
C PHE A 21 21.00 0.02 -3.50
N GLU A 22 21.24 -1.09 -4.20
CA GLU A 22 22.51 -1.83 -4.16
C GLU A 22 23.69 -0.95 -4.59
N TYR A 23 23.53 -0.19 -5.69
CA TYR A 23 24.54 0.75 -6.14
C TYR A 23 24.88 1.79 -5.06
N ARG A 24 23.87 2.41 -4.43
CA ARG A 24 24.08 3.40 -3.36
C ARG A 24 24.69 2.80 -2.10
N GLN A 25 24.30 1.58 -1.75
CA GLN A 25 24.89 0.83 -0.65
C GLN A 25 26.40 0.65 -0.88
N GLN A 26 26.81 0.23 -2.08
CA GLN A 26 28.22 0.09 -2.45
C GLN A 26 28.97 1.44 -2.39
N GLN A 27 28.38 2.52 -2.92
CA GLN A 27 28.99 3.86 -2.86
C GLN A 27 29.13 4.39 -1.43
N PHE A 28 28.11 4.20 -0.59
CA PHE A 28 28.14 4.61 0.81
C PHE A 28 29.18 3.83 1.61
N ALA A 29 29.22 2.50 1.43
CA ALA A 29 30.20 1.61 2.04
C ALA A 29 31.63 2.05 1.69
N ALA A 30 31.90 2.31 0.41
CA ALA A 30 33.21 2.77 -0.05
C ALA A 30 33.58 4.15 0.53
N LYS A 31 32.65 5.10 0.53
CA LYS A 31 32.88 6.45 1.06
C LYS A 31 33.24 6.48 2.55
N HIS A 32 32.65 5.57 3.32
CA HIS A 32 32.80 5.52 4.78
C HIS A 32 33.71 4.37 5.27
N ASN A 33 34.38 3.64 4.36
CA ASN A 33 35.21 2.46 4.66
C ASN A 33 34.48 1.39 5.49
N ILE A 34 33.21 1.14 5.17
CA ILE A 34 32.37 0.13 5.84
C ILE A 34 32.41 -1.15 5.00
N PRO A 35 32.72 -2.33 5.58
CA PRO A 35 32.60 -3.60 4.85
C PRO A 35 31.15 -3.83 4.39
N ILE A 36 30.94 -4.21 3.12
CA ILE A 36 29.58 -4.34 2.56
C ILE A 36 28.70 -5.33 3.35
N ALA A 37 29.30 -6.40 3.88
CA ALA A 37 28.61 -7.41 4.70
C ALA A 37 28.11 -6.86 6.06
N GLN A 38 28.58 -5.70 6.49
CA GLN A 38 28.18 -5.03 7.73
C GLN A 38 27.20 -3.89 7.50
N LEU A 39 26.91 -3.53 6.23
CA LEU A 39 26.13 -2.34 5.90
C LEU A 39 24.70 -2.42 6.42
N ASP A 40 24.04 -3.58 6.29
CA ASP A 40 22.67 -3.80 6.78
C ASP A 40 22.57 -3.85 8.31
N TYR A 41 23.70 -3.90 9.01
CA TYR A 41 23.79 -3.95 10.48
C TYR A 41 24.36 -2.67 11.09
N LEU A 42 24.42 -1.59 10.31
CA LEU A 42 24.88 -0.29 10.80
C LEU A 42 23.91 0.23 11.87
N SER A 43 24.41 0.37 13.10
CA SER A 43 23.67 0.96 14.22
C SER A 43 23.99 2.45 14.46
N ASP A 44 24.80 3.07 13.59
CA ASP A 44 25.17 4.47 13.70
C ASP A 44 24.08 5.37 13.10
N ALA A 45 23.24 5.94 13.96
CA ALA A 45 22.14 6.82 13.56
C ALA A 45 22.61 8.08 12.78
N GLY A 46 23.81 8.60 13.08
CA GLY A 46 24.36 9.77 12.39
C GLY A 46 24.82 9.48 10.96
N LEU A 47 25.20 8.23 10.69
CA LEU A 47 25.51 7.73 9.35
C LEU A 47 24.24 7.32 8.59
N LEU A 48 23.32 6.60 9.25
CA LEU A 48 22.06 6.17 8.65
C LEU A 48 21.21 7.34 8.16
N THR A 49 21.17 8.44 8.91
CA THR A 49 20.45 9.66 8.50
C THR A 49 21.03 10.34 7.26
N LYS A 50 22.30 10.06 6.93
CA LYS A 50 22.96 10.57 5.71
C LYS A 50 22.79 9.62 4.53
N PHE A 51 22.29 8.40 4.75
CA PHE A 51 22.03 7.44 3.68
C PHE A 51 20.73 7.81 2.94
N PRO A 52 20.78 8.10 1.63
CA PRO A 52 19.59 8.47 0.89
C PRO A 52 18.71 7.23 0.65
N VAL A 53 17.65 7.10 1.46
CA VAL A 53 16.70 5.97 1.42
C VAL A 53 15.78 5.94 0.19
N LYS A 54 15.70 7.04 -0.58
CA LYS A 54 14.83 7.14 -1.76
C LYS A 54 15.52 6.57 -2.99
N CYS A 55 15.12 5.38 -3.46
CA CYS A 55 15.80 4.64 -4.53
C CYS A 55 15.14 4.79 -5.92
N SER A 56 14.17 5.68 -6.08
CA SER A 56 13.45 5.88 -7.34
C SER A 56 13.24 7.36 -7.66
N GLU A 57 13.06 7.66 -8.94
CA GLU A 57 12.93 9.00 -9.52
C GLU A 57 11.46 9.42 -9.72
N SER A 58 11.26 10.70 -10.06
CA SER A 58 9.94 11.22 -10.43
C SER A 58 9.46 10.62 -11.76
N GLY A 59 8.15 10.47 -11.95
CA GLY A 59 7.55 9.87 -13.16
C GLY A 59 7.35 8.35 -13.09
N VAL A 60 7.93 7.68 -12.09
CA VAL A 60 7.77 6.24 -11.86
C VAL A 60 6.55 5.99 -10.95
N ALA A 61 5.36 5.95 -11.56
CA ALA A 61 4.07 5.82 -10.86
C ALA A 61 3.45 4.41 -10.98
N GLY A 62 4.28 3.37 -10.85
CA GLY A 62 3.83 1.98 -10.79
C GLY A 62 2.95 1.69 -9.57
N ASN A 63 2.00 0.75 -9.69
CA ASN A 63 1.08 0.35 -8.63
C ASN A 63 1.73 -0.49 -7.52
N GLY A 64 3.01 -0.87 -7.67
CA GLY A 64 3.73 -1.74 -6.76
C GLY A 64 3.88 -1.19 -5.34
N ALA A 65 3.73 0.12 -5.14
CA ALA A 65 3.68 0.71 -3.80
C ALA A 65 2.40 0.32 -3.04
N LEU A 66 1.24 0.32 -3.71
CA LEU A 66 -0.04 -0.03 -3.10
C LEU A 66 -0.19 -1.53 -2.82
N MET A 67 0.36 -2.40 -3.69
CA MET A 67 0.19 -3.86 -3.55
C MET A 67 0.80 -4.44 -2.26
N ARG A 68 1.61 -3.66 -1.54
CA ARG A 68 2.33 -4.06 -0.32
C ARG A 68 2.14 -3.08 0.86
N LEU A 69 1.14 -2.20 0.79
CA LEU A 69 1.04 -1.06 1.71
C LEU A 69 0.68 -1.46 3.15
N THR A 70 -0.27 -2.40 3.29
CA THR A 70 -1.00 -2.73 4.53
C THR A 70 -0.20 -2.84 5.83
N PRO A 71 1.02 -3.43 5.87
CA PRO A 71 1.76 -3.51 7.12
C PRO A 71 1.94 -2.16 7.81
N VAL A 72 2.11 -1.07 7.05
CA VAL A 72 2.33 0.27 7.60
C VAL A 72 1.09 0.84 8.30
N PRO A 73 -0.08 1.01 7.63
CA PRO A 73 -1.26 1.53 8.30
C PRO A 73 -1.75 0.61 9.43
N LEU A 74 -1.55 -0.71 9.35
CA LEU A 74 -1.88 -1.62 10.45
C LEU A 74 -0.96 -1.46 11.66
N PHE A 75 0.33 -1.18 11.46
CA PHE A 75 1.25 -0.94 12.57
C PHE A 75 0.91 0.37 13.30
N PHE A 76 0.65 1.43 12.55
CA PHE A 76 0.47 2.78 13.08
C PHE A 76 -1.00 3.18 13.28
N TYR A 77 -1.97 2.26 13.23
CA TYR A 77 -3.39 2.63 13.16
C TYR A 77 -3.91 3.46 14.35
N ARG A 78 -3.24 3.40 15.51
CA ARG A 78 -3.54 4.24 16.69
C ARG A 78 -3.01 5.67 16.59
N HIS A 79 -2.18 5.95 15.59
CA HIS A 79 -1.53 7.22 15.33
C HIS A 79 -1.75 7.62 13.85
N PRO A 80 -2.97 8.02 13.46
CA PRO A 80 -3.34 8.19 12.06
C PRO A 80 -2.44 9.12 11.25
N VAL A 81 -1.94 10.21 11.86
CA VAL A 81 -0.98 11.13 11.20
C VAL A 81 0.27 10.39 10.74
N HIS A 82 0.88 9.60 11.63
CA HIS A 82 2.07 8.80 11.33
C HIS A 82 1.74 7.67 10.36
N ALA A 83 0.59 7.00 10.53
CA ALA A 83 0.16 5.95 9.62
C ALA A 83 0.04 6.43 8.17
N VAL A 84 -0.57 7.61 7.97
CA VAL A 84 -0.74 8.22 6.65
C VAL A 84 0.61 8.66 6.09
N GLU A 85 1.41 9.39 6.86
CA GLU A 85 2.73 9.86 6.43
C GLU A 85 3.68 8.71 6.06
N TYR A 86 3.80 7.72 6.94
CA TYR A 86 4.68 6.57 6.72
C TYR A 86 4.15 5.65 5.61
N SER A 87 2.84 5.60 5.38
CA SER A 87 2.27 4.94 4.19
C SER A 87 2.81 5.56 2.92
N GLY A 88 2.85 6.89 2.86
CA GLY A 88 3.47 7.63 1.75
C GLY A 88 4.96 7.30 1.60
N PHE A 89 5.75 7.43 2.68
CA PHE A 89 7.19 7.18 2.61
C PHE A 89 7.55 5.76 2.20
N SER A 90 6.81 4.75 2.67
CA SER A 90 7.00 3.35 2.29
C SER A 90 6.90 3.14 0.77
N GLY A 91 5.95 3.85 0.12
CA GLY A 91 5.82 3.83 -1.34
C GLY A 91 6.99 4.53 -2.04
N MET A 92 7.40 5.70 -1.54
CA MET A 92 8.46 6.53 -2.14
C MET A 92 9.83 5.87 -2.22
N ILE A 93 10.12 4.88 -1.37
CA ILE A 93 11.39 4.16 -1.38
C ILE A 93 11.65 3.56 -2.77
N THR A 94 10.61 3.02 -3.43
CA THR A 94 10.76 2.39 -4.76
C THR A 94 9.91 3.02 -5.87
N HIS A 95 9.02 3.96 -5.54
CA HIS A 95 8.17 4.66 -6.52
C HIS A 95 8.23 6.15 -6.22
N GLY A 96 9.21 6.85 -6.80
CA GLY A 96 9.56 8.21 -6.41
C GLY A 96 8.59 9.31 -6.87
N ASP A 97 7.51 8.95 -7.57
CA ASP A 97 6.48 9.85 -8.07
C ASP A 97 5.51 10.30 -6.96
N GLN A 98 5.14 11.58 -6.97
CA GLN A 98 4.21 12.20 -6.03
C GLN A 98 2.84 11.48 -5.97
N LYS A 99 2.35 10.99 -7.11
CA LYS A 99 1.08 10.24 -7.18
C LYS A 99 1.17 8.92 -6.44
N ALA A 100 2.33 8.27 -6.41
CA ALA A 100 2.52 7.05 -5.64
C ALA A 100 2.54 7.33 -4.13
N TYR A 101 3.23 8.39 -3.72
CA TYR A 101 3.21 8.88 -2.34
C TYR A 101 1.78 9.19 -1.87
N ASP A 102 1.04 10.00 -2.63
CA ASP A 102 -0.31 10.44 -2.25
C ASP A 102 -1.34 9.32 -2.34
N ALA A 103 -1.22 8.39 -3.30
CA ALA A 103 -2.04 7.20 -3.35
C ALA A 103 -1.87 6.35 -2.09
N CYS A 104 -0.64 6.14 -1.64
CA CYS A 104 -0.36 5.38 -0.42
C CYS A 104 -0.86 6.12 0.83
N ARG A 105 -0.71 7.45 0.91
CA ARG A 105 -1.28 8.25 2.00
C ARG A 105 -2.79 8.09 2.09
N TYR A 106 -3.48 8.29 0.98
CA TYR A 106 -4.94 8.20 0.93
C TYR A 106 -5.42 6.78 1.25
N TYR A 107 -4.82 5.76 0.63
CA TYR A 107 -5.22 4.38 0.87
C TYR A 107 -4.89 3.91 2.29
N GLY A 108 -3.77 4.36 2.85
CA GLY A 108 -3.41 4.15 4.25
C GLY A 108 -4.44 4.75 5.21
N ALA A 109 -4.91 5.96 4.94
CA ALA A 109 -5.97 6.60 5.74
C ALA A 109 -7.27 5.79 5.75
N LEU A 110 -7.68 5.26 4.59
CA LEU A 110 -8.86 4.39 4.47
C LEU A 110 -8.70 3.11 5.29
N ILE A 111 -7.52 2.47 5.23
CA ILE A 111 -7.23 1.26 6.03
C ILE A 111 -7.28 1.58 7.53
N VAL A 112 -6.68 2.69 7.96
CA VAL A 112 -6.71 3.13 9.37
C VAL A 112 -8.14 3.34 9.85
N ALA A 113 -8.95 4.09 9.10
CA ALA A 113 -10.34 4.34 9.44
C ALA A 113 -11.15 3.03 9.50
N ALA A 114 -10.94 2.11 8.56
CA ALA A 114 -11.60 0.81 8.54
C ALA A 114 -11.26 -0.02 9.80
N VAL A 115 -9.98 -0.06 10.20
CA VAL A 115 -9.55 -0.76 11.43
C VAL A 115 -10.10 -0.08 12.69
N GLN A 116 -10.28 1.24 12.66
CA GLN A 116 -10.90 1.99 13.76
C GLN A 116 -12.43 1.85 13.80
N GLY A 117 -13.04 1.11 12.86
CA GLY A 117 -14.46 0.79 12.86
C GLY A 117 -15.34 1.80 12.11
N ALA A 118 -14.75 2.61 11.22
CA ALA A 118 -15.53 3.47 10.33
C ALA A 118 -16.45 2.64 9.41
N GLU A 119 -17.66 3.13 9.20
CA GLU A 119 -18.63 2.49 8.31
C GLU A 119 -18.25 2.68 6.83
N LYS A 120 -18.75 1.81 5.97
CA LYS A 120 -18.41 1.83 4.53
C LYS A 120 -18.83 3.14 3.87
N GLU A 121 -19.97 3.70 4.29
CA GLU A 121 -20.46 4.99 3.82
C GLU A 121 -19.51 6.13 4.17
N GLU A 122 -18.89 6.10 5.36
CA GLU A 122 -17.90 7.07 5.80
C GLU A 122 -16.60 6.94 5.00
N LEU A 123 -16.09 5.72 4.86
CA LEU A 123 -14.87 5.42 4.09
C LEU A 123 -14.99 5.89 2.63
N LEU A 124 -16.18 5.80 2.06
CA LEU A 124 -16.45 6.13 0.67
C LEU A 124 -17.05 7.54 0.51
N ASP A 125 -17.15 8.34 1.58
CA ASP A 125 -17.66 9.72 1.50
C ASP A 125 -16.73 10.58 0.64
N ASN A 126 -17.30 11.42 -0.22
CA ASN A 126 -16.50 12.27 -1.11
C ASN A 126 -15.79 13.42 -0.39
N LYS A 127 -16.00 13.57 0.92
CA LYS A 127 -15.30 14.47 1.83
C LYS A 127 -14.42 13.73 2.83
N PHE A 128 -14.15 12.44 2.64
CA PHE A 128 -13.33 11.66 3.57
C PHE A 128 -11.97 12.34 3.83
N TYR A 129 -11.32 12.82 2.76
CA TYR A 129 -10.04 13.52 2.87
C TYR A 129 -10.16 14.82 3.67
N GLU A 130 -11.17 15.64 3.38
CA GLU A 130 -11.41 16.93 4.04
C GLU A 130 -11.76 16.76 5.52
N THR A 131 -12.57 15.75 5.85
CA THR A 131 -12.93 15.41 7.24
C THR A 131 -11.71 14.94 8.04
N HIS A 132 -10.73 14.31 7.37
CA HIS A 132 -9.51 13.77 7.97
C HIS A 132 -8.25 14.59 7.68
N LEU A 133 -8.38 15.88 7.31
CA LEU A 133 -7.28 16.71 6.82
C LEU A 133 -6.05 16.74 7.75
N LEU A 134 -6.28 16.65 9.07
CA LEU A 134 -5.21 16.58 10.08
C LEU A 134 -4.32 15.35 9.91
N TRP A 135 -4.87 14.19 9.51
CA TRP A 135 -4.09 12.97 9.26
C TRP A 135 -3.12 13.15 8.10
N PHE A 136 -3.44 14.07 7.19
CA PHE A 136 -2.64 14.40 6.02
C PHE A 136 -1.66 15.55 6.27
N ASN A 137 -1.50 16.03 7.51
CA ASN A 137 -0.73 17.23 7.84
C ASN A 137 -1.15 18.47 7.02
N SER A 138 -2.42 18.52 6.59
CA SER A 138 -2.96 19.53 5.67
C SER A 138 -2.22 19.63 4.31
N ILE A 139 -1.43 18.62 3.95
CA ILE A 139 -0.72 18.56 2.66
C ILE A 139 -1.67 17.98 1.60
N PRO A 140 -2.00 18.74 0.53
CA PRO A 140 -2.92 18.29 -0.52
C PRO A 140 -2.42 17.03 -1.22
N LEU A 141 -3.37 16.21 -1.67
CA LEU A 141 -3.07 15.07 -2.55
C LEU A 141 -2.89 15.56 -4.00
N ALA A 142 -2.11 14.81 -4.79
CA ALA A 142 -2.03 15.01 -6.23
C ALA A 142 -3.44 15.06 -6.88
N PRO A 143 -3.66 15.89 -7.92
CA PRO A 143 -5.00 16.11 -8.51
C PRO A 143 -5.72 14.83 -8.94
N GLU A 144 -5.00 13.84 -9.48
CA GLU A 144 -5.56 12.55 -9.89
C GLU A 144 -6.01 11.70 -8.70
N ILE A 145 -5.30 11.78 -7.58
CA ILE A 145 -5.69 11.09 -6.33
C ILE A 145 -6.87 11.81 -5.67
N MET A 146 -6.91 13.15 -5.71
CA MET A 146 -8.08 13.91 -5.26
C MET A 146 -9.35 13.55 -6.02
N LYS A 147 -9.27 13.35 -7.35
CA LYS A 147 -10.43 12.89 -8.15
C LYS A 147 -10.97 11.54 -7.66
N ILE A 148 -10.07 10.62 -7.32
CA ILE A 148 -10.44 9.33 -6.73
C ILE A 148 -11.05 9.54 -5.34
N ALA A 149 -10.44 10.36 -4.49
CA ALA A 149 -10.96 10.67 -3.15
C ALA A 149 -12.37 11.29 -3.20
N HIS A 150 -12.67 12.04 -4.26
CA HIS A 150 -14.00 12.61 -4.52
C HIS A 150 -14.97 11.63 -5.21
N GLY A 151 -14.57 10.37 -5.41
CA GLY A 151 -15.44 9.28 -5.83
C GLY A 151 -15.47 9.00 -7.33
N SER A 152 -14.43 9.31 -8.10
CA SER A 152 -14.37 8.97 -9.54
C SER A 152 -14.56 7.49 -9.84
N TYR A 153 -14.28 6.61 -8.88
CA TYR A 153 -14.50 5.16 -8.95
C TYR A 153 -15.98 4.74 -8.84
N LYS A 154 -16.92 5.63 -8.49
CA LYS A 154 -18.35 5.28 -8.28
C LYS A 154 -19.12 5.17 -9.60
N GLN A 155 -18.63 4.33 -10.51
CA GLN A 155 -19.19 4.15 -11.84
C GLN A 155 -19.89 2.80 -11.98
N LYS A 156 -21.16 2.83 -12.38
CA LYS A 156 -21.89 1.61 -12.73
C LYS A 156 -21.31 1.04 -14.03
N GLY A 157 -21.10 -0.28 -14.09
CA GLY A 157 -20.60 -0.97 -15.28
C GLY A 157 -19.11 -1.28 -15.28
N GLY A 158 -18.34 -0.80 -14.29
CA GLY A 158 -16.94 -1.20 -14.10
C GLY A 158 -16.08 -1.01 -15.35
N TYR A 159 -15.64 -2.12 -15.95
CA TYR A 159 -14.84 -2.10 -17.17
C TYR A 159 -15.51 -1.34 -18.33
N ASP A 160 -16.82 -1.47 -18.53
CA ASP A 160 -17.52 -0.77 -19.61
C ASP A 160 -17.61 0.75 -19.37
N ALA A 161 -17.53 1.17 -18.11
CA ALA A 161 -17.50 2.58 -17.71
C ALA A 161 -16.09 3.20 -17.74
N GLY A 162 -15.06 2.42 -18.09
CA GLY A 162 -13.68 2.91 -18.19
C GLY A 162 -12.82 2.64 -16.94
N ILE A 163 -13.31 1.92 -15.93
CA ILE A 163 -12.49 1.47 -14.81
C ILE A 163 -11.46 0.45 -15.32
N ARG A 164 -10.18 0.72 -15.10
CA ARG A 164 -9.07 -0.13 -15.56
C ARG A 164 -8.11 -0.38 -14.42
N GLY A 165 -7.86 -1.64 -14.07
CA GLY A 165 -6.87 -2.02 -13.07
C GLY A 165 -5.51 -2.26 -13.73
N LYS A 166 -4.80 -1.21 -14.15
CA LYS A 166 -3.51 -1.32 -14.87
C LYS A 166 -2.32 -1.10 -13.94
N GLY A 167 -1.12 -1.30 -14.49
CA GLY A 167 0.17 -1.04 -13.81
C GLY A 167 0.38 0.39 -13.28
N TYR A 168 -0.45 1.35 -13.69
CA TYR A 168 -0.41 2.73 -13.20
C TYR A 168 -1.17 2.89 -11.88
N ILE A 169 -0.54 3.48 -10.87
CA ILE A 169 -1.05 3.51 -9.49
C ILE A 169 -2.43 4.16 -9.34
N VAL A 170 -2.71 5.21 -10.13
CA VAL A 170 -4.03 5.89 -10.12
C VAL A 170 -5.12 4.94 -10.60
N ASN A 171 -4.87 4.21 -11.69
CA ASN A 171 -5.78 3.23 -12.24
C ASN A 171 -6.02 2.06 -11.28
N ALA A 172 -4.95 1.52 -10.69
CA ALA A 172 -5.05 0.42 -9.73
C ALA A 172 -5.84 0.81 -8.47
N LEU A 173 -5.61 2.02 -7.93
CA LEU A 173 -6.35 2.55 -6.79
C LEU A 173 -7.84 2.72 -7.12
N GLU A 174 -8.15 3.33 -8.26
CA GLU A 174 -9.54 3.56 -8.71
C GLU A 174 -10.29 2.23 -8.89
N ALA A 175 -9.64 1.24 -9.49
CA ALA A 175 -10.20 -0.10 -9.70
C ALA A 175 -10.46 -0.85 -8.38
N ALA A 176 -9.53 -0.79 -7.44
CA ALA A 176 -9.69 -1.43 -6.12
C ALA A 176 -10.83 -0.79 -5.31
N LEU A 177 -10.96 0.55 -5.34
CA LEU A 177 -12.05 1.25 -4.68
C LEU A 177 -13.40 1.03 -5.36
N TRP A 178 -13.43 0.90 -6.69
CA TRP A 178 -14.65 0.49 -7.40
C TRP A 178 -15.12 -0.90 -6.94
N ALA A 179 -14.22 -1.86 -6.79
CA ALA A 179 -14.55 -3.21 -6.34
C ALA A 179 -15.05 -3.22 -4.88
N PHE A 180 -14.49 -2.35 -4.02
CA PHE A 180 -14.94 -2.18 -2.64
C PHE A 180 -16.30 -1.46 -2.56
N TRP A 181 -16.53 -0.45 -3.39
CA TRP A 181 -17.80 0.28 -3.45
C TRP A 181 -18.95 -0.56 -4.01
N SER A 182 -18.71 -1.35 -5.06
CA SER A 182 -19.76 -2.03 -5.82
C SER A 182 -20.41 -3.22 -5.13
N GLU A 183 -19.77 -3.78 -4.09
CA GLU A 183 -20.18 -5.05 -3.50
C GLU A 183 -20.17 -5.03 -1.96
N GLU A 184 -21.10 -5.77 -1.34
CA GLU A 184 -21.35 -5.75 0.12
C GLU A 184 -20.65 -6.86 0.91
N THR A 185 -19.83 -7.67 0.24
CA THR A 185 -19.10 -8.75 0.90
C THR A 185 -17.67 -8.84 0.36
N PHE A 186 -16.75 -9.33 1.19
CA PHE A 186 -15.37 -9.57 0.78
C PHE A 186 -15.29 -10.44 -0.49
N GLU A 187 -16.06 -11.53 -0.51
CA GLU A 187 -16.03 -12.49 -1.63
C GLU A 187 -16.46 -11.85 -2.95
N LYS A 188 -17.61 -11.16 -2.95
CA LYS A 188 -18.13 -10.53 -4.16
C LYS A 188 -17.21 -9.42 -4.67
N GLY A 189 -16.70 -8.56 -3.78
CA GLY A 189 -15.78 -7.51 -4.19
C GLY A 189 -14.43 -8.05 -4.67
N ALA A 190 -13.92 -9.13 -4.08
CA ALA A 190 -12.71 -9.80 -4.58
C ALA A 190 -12.93 -10.35 -6.00
N LEU A 191 -14.08 -11.00 -6.23
CA LEU A 191 -14.45 -11.47 -7.57
C LEU A 191 -14.64 -10.31 -8.55
N ALA A 192 -15.21 -9.19 -8.12
CA ALA A 192 -15.35 -8.00 -8.95
C ALA A 192 -13.97 -7.42 -9.34
N ALA A 193 -13.04 -7.32 -8.38
CA ALA A 193 -11.67 -6.87 -8.63
C ALA A 193 -10.92 -7.76 -9.65
N VAL A 194 -11.05 -9.08 -9.53
CA VAL A 194 -10.44 -10.04 -10.46
C VAL A 194 -11.11 -9.99 -11.84
N ASN A 195 -12.43 -9.89 -11.89
CA ASN A 195 -13.18 -9.88 -13.15
C ASN A 195 -13.10 -8.56 -13.93
N LEU A 196 -12.51 -7.49 -13.35
CA LEU A 196 -12.16 -6.29 -14.12
C LEU A 196 -11.12 -6.59 -15.21
N GLY A 197 -10.34 -7.67 -15.10
CA GLY A 197 -9.26 -7.96 -16.02
C GLY A 197 -8.04 -7.05 -15.80
N ASP A 198 -7.22 -6.88 -16.84
CA ASP A 198 -5.94 -6.17 -16.77
C ASP A 198 -4.98 -6.79 -15.71
N ASP A 199 -4.45 -5.99 -14.80
CA ASP A 199 -3.55 -6.37 -13.70
C ASP A 199 -4.37 -6.87 -12.50
N THR A 200 -4.97 -8.06 -12.70
CA THR A 200 -5.97 -8.64 -11.80
C THR A 200 -5.42 -8.99 -10.43
N ASP A 201 -4.20 -9.52 -10.34
CA ASP A 201 -3.61 -9.91 -9.06
C ASP A 201 -3.23 -8.69 -8.23
N THR A 202 -2.72 -7.63 -8.83
CA THR A 202 -2.46 -6.37 -8.12
C THR A 202 -3.76 -5.70 -7.68
N THR A 203 -4.77 -5.62 -8.55
CA THR A 203 -6.05 -5.00 -8.22
C THR A 203 -6.75 -5.74 -7.07
N ALA A 204 -6.78 -7.08 -7.11
CA ALA A 204 -7.34 -7.90 -6.04
C ALA A 204 -6.53 -7.83 -4.74
N ALA A 205 -5.19 -7.75 -4.84
CA ALA A 205 -4.33 -7.56 -3.68
C ALA A 205 -4.54 -6.19 -3.03
N ILE A 206 -4.70 -5.11 -3.80
CA ILE A 206 -5.05 -3.79 -3.26
C ILE A 206 -6.42 -3.87 -2.61
N TYR A 207 -7.47 -4.28 -3.33
CA TYR A 207 -8.82 -4.48 -2.77
C TYR A 207 -8.82 -5.25 -1.44
N GLY A 208 -8.11 -6.38 -1.38
CA GLY A 208 -8.10 -7.28 -0.23
C GLY A 208 -7.54 -6.64 1.04
N GLN A 209 -6.70 -5.61 0.92
CA GLN A 209 -6.15 -4.86 2.03
C GLN A 209 -7.23 -4.05 2.76
N LEU A 210 -7.94 -3.17 2.06
CA LEU A 210 -9.02 -2.37 2.64
C LEU A 210 -10.22 -3.24 3.01
N ALA A 211 -10.63 -4.15 2.13
CA ALA A 211 -11.76 -5.04 2.40
C ALA A 211 -11.48 -5.97 3.59
N GLY A 212 -10.25 -6.46 3.73
CA GLY A 212 -9.83 -7.28 4.87
C GLY A 212 -9.84 -6.50 6.18
N ALA A 213 -9.40 -5.24 6.16
CA ALA A 213 -9.46 -4.32 7.29
C ALA A 213 -10.91 -4.02 7.72
N TYR A 214 -11.80 -3.78 6.74
CA TYR A 214 -13.21 -3.44 6.98
C TYR A 214 -14.07 -4.64 7.41
N TYR A 215 -14.11 -5.71 6.60
CA TYR A 215 -14.96 -6.87 6.89
C TYR A 215 -14.40 -7.75 8.02
N GLY A 216 -13.09 -7.70 8.24
CA GLY A 216 -12.40 -8.48 9.26
C GLY A 216 -12.18 -9.96 8.89
N TYR A 217 -11.15 -10.55 9.49
CA TYR A 217 -10.67 -11.91 9.17
C TYR A 217 -11.77 -12.99 9.24
N LYS A 218 -12.70 -12.89 10.20
CA LYS A 218 -13.77 -13.88 10.42
C LYS A 218 -14.83 -13.89 9.30
N LYS A 219 -14.90 -12.84 8.48
CA LYS A 219 -15.85 -12.72 7.36
C LYS A 219 -15.25 -13.16 6.03
N LEU A 220 -13.96 -13.49 5.99
CA LEU A 220 -13.31 -14.00 4.79
C LEU A 220 -13.78 -15.44 4.48
N PRO A 221 -13.86 -15.84 3.20
CA PRO A 221 -14.24 -17.20 2.83
C PRO A 221 -13.25 -18.24 3.38
N GLY A 222 -13.71 -19.11 4.27
CA GLY A 222 -12.85 -20.11 4.93
C GLY A 222 -12.13 -21.03 3.94
N LYS A 223 -12.78 -21.38 2.83
CA LYS A 223 -12.17 -22.17 1.75
C LYS A 223 -10.96 -21.46 1.14
N TRP A 224 -11.03 -20.14 0.93
CA TRP A 224 -9.92 -19.38 0.37
C TRP A 224 -8.75 -19.31 1.35
N ILE A 225 -9.03 -19.00 2.62
CA ILE A 225 -8.02 -18.95 3.69
C ILE A 225 -7.23 -20.28 3.77
N GLN A 226 -7.91 -21.43 3.68
CA GLN A 226 -7.28 -22.75 3.76
C GLN A 226 -6.29 -23.03 2.62
N HIS A 227 -6.44 -22.36 1.48
CA HIS A 227 -5.57 -22.53 0.31
C HIS A 227 -4.48 -21.46 0.16
N VAL A 228 -4.45 -20.47 1.05
CA VAL A 228 -3.37 -19.46 1.06
C VAL A 228 -2.06 -20.11 1.51
N TYR A 229 -1.03 -20.01 0.67
CA TYR A 229 0.32 -20.44 1.01
C TYR A 229 0.85 -19.68 2.23
N ALA A 230 1.60 -20.37 3.10
CA ALA A 230 2.18 -19.79 4.33
C ALA A 230 1.16 -19.08 5.25
N ASN A 231 -0.12 -19.48 5.24
CA ASN A 231 -1.18 -18.89 6.07
C ASN A 231 -0.78 -18.74 7.55
N ARG A 232 -0.16 -19.78 8.16
CA ARG A 232 0.30 -19.71 9.55
C ARG A 232 1.34 -18.60 9.79
N PHE A 233 2.25 -18.39 8.84
CA PHE A 233 3.22 -17.30 8.91
C PHE A 233 2.53 -15.94 8.80
N LEU A 234 1.62 -15.76 7.83
CA LEU A 234 0.86 -14.52 7.66
C LEU A 234 0.04 -14.18 8.92
N LEU A 235 -0.57 -15.17 9.57
CA LEU A 235 -1.27 -14.99 10.84
C LEU A 235 -0.34 -14.65 12.01
N GLY A 236 0.89 -15.19 12.02
CA GLY A 236 1.90 -14.82 13.01
C GLY A 236 2.36 -13.38 12.81
N LEU A 237 2.67 -13.02 11.57
CA LEU A 237 3.11 -11.69 11.18
C LEU A 237 2.05 -10.63 11.48
N SER A 238 0.78 -10.88 11.17
CA SER A 238 -0.30 -9.92 11.45
C SER A 238 -0.49 -9.67 12.95
N LYS A 239 -0.38 -10.71 13.78
CA LYS A 239 -0.42 -10.58 15.25
C LYS A 239 0.79 -9.82 15.77
N TRP A 240 1.98 -10.08 15.21
CA TRP A 240 3.20 -9.38 15.60
C TRP A 240 3.13 -7.89 15.24
N ILE A 241 2.67 -7.55 14.02
CA ILE A 241 2.44 -6.14 13.61
C ILE A 241 1.48 -5.45 14.59
N ALA A 242 0.37 -6.10 14.93
CA ALA A 242 -0.59 -5.53 15.88
C ALA A 242 0.02 -5.33 17.28
N TYR A 243 0.80 -6.29 17.76
CA TYR A 243 1.46 -6.22 19.07
C TYR A 243 2.54 -5.13 19.13
N GLU A 244 3.44 -5.07 18.15
CA GLU A 244 4.48 -4.03 18.13
C GLU A 244 3.88 -2.64 17.93
N GLY A 245 2.84 -2.54 17.09
CA GLY A 245 2.09 -1.29 16.90
C GLY A 245 1.38 -0.80 18.17
N GLU A 246 1.03 -1.70 19.10
CA GLU A 246 0.52 -1.33 20.44
C GLU A 246 1.59 -0.72 21.33
N MET A 247 2.83 -1.19 21.21
CA MET A 247 3.95 -0.76 22.03
C MET A 247 4.62 0.50 21.49
N TRP A 248 4.39 0.83 20.23
CA TRP A 248 4.98 2.00 19.60
C TRP A 248 4.47 3.29 20.25
N GLN A 249 5.39 4.24 20.43
CA GLN A 249 5.10 5.60 20.87
C GLN A 249 5.86 6.57 19.97
N PRO A 250 5.28 7.73 19.63
CA PRO A 250 6.03 8.79 18.96
C PRO A 250 7.13 9.29 19.90
N ASN A 251 8.35 9.42 19.37
CA ASN A 251 9.49 10.00 20.08
C ASN A 251 9.37 11.52 20.23
#